data_AF-A0A1J3K5F7-F1
#
_entry.id   AF-A0A1J3K5F7-F1
#
_cell.length_a   1.000
_cell.length_b   1.000
_cell.length_c   1.000
_cell.angle_alpha   90.00
_cell.angle_beta   90.00
_cell.angle_gamma   90.00
#
_symmetry.space_group_name_H-M   'P 1'
#
loop_
_entity.id
_entity.type
_entity.pdbx_description
1 polymer ?
#
loop_
_entity_poly.entity_id
_entity_poly.type
_entity_poly.pdbx_seq_one_letter_code
_entity_poly.pdbx_strand_id
1 'polypeptide(L)'
;SYMILNRFPSGNYPSSEGNESDRLVHWCHGASGVALTLVKAAQVFRTQAFVEAAMEAGEVVWNRGLLKRVGICHGISGNTYVFLSLYRLTGKPEYLYRAKAFASFLL
;
A
#
# COMPACT_ATOMS: atom_id res chain seq x y z
N SER A 1 16.53 2.28 3.21
CA SER A 1 15.80 3.03 4.25
C SER A 1 15.30 2.11 5.33
N TYR A 2 15.44 2.48 6.61
CA TYR A 2 15.17 1.64 7.78
C TYR A 2 13.84 0.86 7.72
N MET A 3 12.72 1.53 7.45
CA MET A 3 11.40 0.86 7.39
C MET A 3 11.31 -0.20 6.26
N ILE A 4 11.94 0.03 5.10
CA ILE A 4 11.93 -0.93 3.99
C ILE A 4 12.68 -2.21 4.37
N LEU A 5 13.78 -2.07 5.12
CA LEU A 5 14.63 -3.19 5.53
C LEU A 5 14.03 -3.99 6.70
N ASN A 6 13.16 -3.39 7.52
CA ASN A 6 12.56 -3.99 8.71
C ASN A 6 11.06 -4.29 8.56
N ARG A 7 10.60 -4.51 7.32
CA ARG A 7 9.23 -4.97 7.05
C ARG A 7 9.08 -6.46 7.38
N PHE A 8 7.85 -6.91 7.58
CA PHE A 8 7.57 -8.33 7.78
C PHE A 8 7.98 -9.18 6.57
N PRO A 9 8.21 -10.49 6.74
CA PRO A 9 8.49 -11.41 5.63
C PRO A 9 7.40 -11.39 4.54
N SER A 10 6.16 -11.03 4.89
CA SER A 10 5.06 -10.87 3.92
C SER A 10 5.17 -9.62 3.02
N GLY A 11 6.10 -8.72 3.31
CA GLY A 11 6.21 -7.38 2.71
C GLY A 11 5.39 -6.31 3.42
N ASN A 12 4.52 -6.66 4.38
CA ASN A 12 3.75 -5.68 5.16
C ASN A 12 4.62 -4.97 6.21
N TYR A 13 4.12 -3.86 6.78
CA TYR A 13 4.87 -3.04 7.72
C TYR A 13 4.31 -3.15 9.16
N PRO A 14 5.17 -3.17 10.19
CA PRO A 14 4.75 -3.21 11.58
C PRO A 14 4.02 -1.91 11.97
N SER A 15 3.07 -2.00 12.90
CA SER A 15 2.36 -0.82 13.42
C SER A 15 3.19 0.01 14.39
N SER A 16 4.21 -0.60 14.99
CA SER A 16 5.13 -0.01 15.97
C SER A 16 6.38 -0.86 16.04
N GLU A 17 7.48 -0.28 16.52
CA GLU A 17 8.75 -0.98 16.75
C GLU A 17 8.55 -2.22 17.64
N GLY A 18 9.17 -3.33 17.28
CA GLY A 18 9.08 -4.60 18.01
C GLY A 18 7.72 -5.33 17.93
N ASN A 19 6.72 -4.81 17.19
CA ASN A 19 5.47 -5.54 17.00
C ASN A 19 5.64 -6.67 15.97
N GLU A 20 5.43 -7.90 16.41
CA GLU A 20 5.54 -9.11 15.59
C GLU A 20 4.22 -9.50 14.89
N SER A 21 3.11 -8.79 15.16
CA SER A 21 1.77 -9.08 14.64
C SER A 21 1.54 -8.51 13.24
N ASP A 22 1.76 -9.33 12.22
CA ASP A 22 1.49 -9.00 10.83
C ASP A 22 0.01 -9.18 10.43
N ARG A 23 -0.85 -8.25 10.86
CA ARG A 23 -2.30 -8.33 10.59
C ARG A 23 -2.94 -7.10 9.97
N LEU A 24 -2.36 -5.91 10.16
CA LEU A 24 -2.99 -4.65 9.75
C LEU A 24 -2.55 -4.26 8.32
N VAL A 25 -3.50 -4.10 7.41
CA VAL A 25 -3.28 -3.64 6.03
C VAL A 25 -4.16 -2.42 5.79
N HIS A 26 -3.89 -1.35 6.54
CA HIS A 26 -4.72 -0.16 6.64
C HIS A 26 -3.93 1.08 6.23
N TRP A 27 -4.63 2.19 6.00
CA TRP A 27 -3.96 3.50 5.89
C TRP A 27 -3.24 3.82 7.20
N CYS A 28 -3.95 3.72 8.35
CA CYS A 28 -3.37 4.11 9.63
C CYS A 28 -2.18 3.23 10.07
N HIS A 29 -2.18 1.94 9.70
CA HIS A 29 -1.12 1.00 10.08
C HIS A 29 -0.96 -0.08 9.01
N GLY A 30 0.29 -0.28 8.57
CA GLY A 30 0.66 -1.30 7.59
C GLY A 30 0.93 -0.77 6.19
N ALA A 31 0.91 -1.69 5.22
CA ALA A 31 1.37 -1.46 3.86
C ALA A 31 0.65 -0.32 3.14
N SER A 32 -0.66 -0.13 3.37
CA SER A 32 -1.40 0.87 2.61
C SER A 32 -0.90 2.29 2.89
N GLY A 33 -0.75 2.67 4.16
CA GLY A 33 -0.20 3.98 4.52
C GLY A 33 1.25 4.16 4.07
N VAL A 34 2.08 3.12 4.28
CA VAL A 34 3.50 3.18 3.91
C VAL A 34 3.70 3.26 2.40
N ALA A 35 2.90 2.54 1.60
CA ALA A 35 2.95 2.59 0.14
C ALA A 35 2.74 4.01 -0.39
N LEU A 36 1.78 4.76 0.16
CA LEU A 36 1.51 6.15 -0.24
C LEU A 36 2.73 7.04 0.01
N THR A 37 3.39 6.88 1.16
CA THR A 37 4.62 7.61 1.48
C THR A 37 5.78 7.21 0.55
N LEU A 38 5.93 5.92 0.25
CA LEU A 38 6.96 5.43 -0.68
C LEU A 38 6.74 5.95 -2.10
N VAL A 39 5.50 6.02 -2.57
CA VAL A 39 5.16 6.66 -3.85
C VAL A 39 5.60 8.12 -3.84
N LYS A 40 5.30 8.87 -2.77
CA LYS A 40 5.71 10.27 -2.69
C LYS A 40 7.23 10.41 -2.64
N ALA A 41 7.92 9.55 -1.90
CA ALA A 41 9.39 9.51 -1.84
C ALA A 41 10.00 9.22 -3.21
N ALA A 42 9.42 8.27 -3.97
CA ALA A 42 9.85 7.97 -5.33
C ALA A 42 9.72 9.18 -6.26
N GLN A 43 8.63 9.96 -6.17
CA GLN A 43 8.44 11.16 -6.99
C GLN A 43 9.46 12.26 -6.67
N VAL A 44 9.74 12.47 -5.38
CA VAL A 44 10.60 13.57 -4.91
C VAL A 44 12.09 13.21 -5.09
N PHE A 45 12.50 12.04 -4.64
CA PHE A 45 13.90 11.62 -4.61
C PHE A 45 14.34 10.83 -5.84
N ARG A 46 13.39 10.44 -6.71
CA ARG A 46 13.64 9.75 -7.99
C ARG A 46 14.51 8.50 -7.85
N THR A 47 14.36 7.79 -6.73
CA THR A 47 15.14 6.58 -6.42
C THR A 47 14.36 5.34 -6.79
N GLN A 48 14.96 4.46 -7.58
CA GLN A 48 14.37 3.20 -8.02
C GLN A 48 13.95 2.30 -6.84
N ALA A 49 14.72 2.27 -5.77
CA ALA A 49 14.40 1.51 -4.56
C ALA A 49 13.07 1.92 -3.91
N PHE A 50 12.67 3.20 -4.00
CA PHE A 50 11.36 3.64 -3.50
C PHE A 50 10.22 3.22 -4.43
N VAL A 51 10.46 3.20 -5.75
CA VAL A 51 9.49 2.70 -6.74
C VAL A 51 9.22 1.22 -6.47
N GLU A 52 10.28 0.41 -6.35
CA GLU A 52 10.19 -1.03 -6.07
C GLU A 52 9.48 -1.31 -4.75
N ALA A 53 9.91 -0.67 -3.66
CA ALA A 53 9.27 -0.84 -2.36
C ALA A 53 7.78 -0.43 -2.37
N ALA A 54 7.41 0.63 -3.10
CA ALA A 54 6.01 1.03 -3.26
C ALA A 54 5.20 -0.02 -4.01
N MET A 55 5.74 -0.58 -5.10
CA MET A 55 5.08 -1.62 -5.89
C MET A 55 4.88 -2.90 -5.04
N GLU A 56 5.89 -3.32 -4.28
CA GLU A 56 5.82 -4.47 -3.38
C GLU A 56 4.78 -4.27 -2.27
N ALA A 57 4.74 -3.08 -1.65
CA ALA A 57 3.67 -2.75 -0.71
C ALA A 57 2.28 -2.76 -1.38
N GLY A 58 2.20 -2.37 -2.65
CA GLY A 58 1.02 -2.52 -3.49
C GLY A 58 0.55 -3.97 -3.66
N GLU A 59 1.47 -4.93 -3.79
CA GLU A 59 1.14 -6.36 -3.84
C GLU A 59 0.54 -6.85 -2.51
N VAL A 60 1.05 -6.36 -1.37
CA VAL A 60 0.45 -6.67 -0.06
C VAL A 60 -1.00 -6.18 -0.01
N VAL A 61 -1.25 -4.95 -0.44
CA VAL A 61 -2.60 -4.37 -0.47
C VAL A 61 -3.50 -5.12 -1.45
N TRP A 62 -2.98 -5.58 -2.58
CA TRP A 62 -3.75 -6.40 -3.53
C TRP A 62 -4.20 -7.72 -2.91
N ASN A 63 -3.29 -8.43 -2.26
CA ASN A 63 -3.58 -9.77 -1.72
C ASN A 63 -4.36 -9.74 -0.40
N ARG A 64 -4.24 -8.68 0.41
CA ARG A 64 -4.75 -8.64 1.80
C ARG A 64 -5.57 -7.40 2.13
N GLY A 65 -5.69 -6.44 1.21
CA GLY A 65 -6.27 -5.12 1.44
C GLY A 65 -7.77 -5.01 1.17
N LEU A 66 -8.45 -6.09 0.73
CA LEU A 66 -9.91 -6.09 0.61
C LEU A 66 -10.56 -6.31 1.98
N LEU A 67 -10.65 -5.25 2.77
CA LEU A 67 -11.09 -5.29 4.17
C LEU A 67 -12.62 -5.34 4.28
N LYS A 68 -13.14 -5.95 5.35
CA LYS A 68 -14.59 -5.94 5.67
C LYS A 68 -15.06 -4.60 6.28
N ARG A 69 -14.56 -3.47 5.77
CA ARG A 69 -14.83 -2.10 6.25
C ARG A 69 -14.71 -1.14 5.07
N VAL A 70 -15.58 -0.12 5.01
CA VAL A 70 -15.68 0.77 3.84
C VAL A 70 -14.84 2.05 3.94
N GLY A 71 -14.42 2.46 5.15
CA GLY A 71 -13.84 3.79 5.39
C GLY A 71 -12.44 4.02 4.80
N ILE A 72 -11.96 5.26 4.94
CA ILE A 72 -10.64 5.69 4.48
C ILE A 72 -9.50 5.19 5.39
N CYS A 73 -9.67 5.28 6.71
CA CYS A 73 -8.58 5.01 7.65
C CYS A 73 -8.14 3.53 7.67
N HIS A 74 -9.10 2.62 7.60
CA HIS A 74 -8.88 1.17 7.69
C HIS A 74 -9.99 0.40 6.98
N GLY A 75 -10.22 0.77 5.71
CA GLY A 75 -11.23 0.16 4.85
C GLY A 75 -10.84 0.16 3.38
N ILE A 76 -11.71 -0.43 2.55
CA ILE A 76 -11.50 -0.62 1.11
C ILE A 76 -11.26 0.72 0.41
N SER A 77 -12.00 1.77 0.77
CA SER A 77 -11.85 3.10 0.15
C SER A 77 -10.43 3.64 0.34
N GLY A 78 -9.86 3.51 1.54
CA GLY A 78 -8.48 3.92 1.81
C GLY A 78 -7.46 3.09 1.04
N ASN A 79 -7.62 1.78 1.02
CA ASN A 79 -6.71 0.88 0.32
C ASN A 79 -6.75 1.08 -1.21
N THR A 80 -7.88 1.53 -1.75
CA THR A 80 -8.01 1.87 -3.19
C THR A 80 -7.03 2.99 -3.60
N TYR A 81 -6.76 3.96 -2.71
CA TYR A 81 -5.83 5.05 -3.01
C TYR A 81 -4.39 4.58 -3.27
N VAL A 82 -4.01 3.41 -2.76
CA VAL A 82 -2.69 2.81 -3.02
C VAL A 82 -2.53 2.54 -4.51
N PHE A 83 -3.50 1.86 -5.12
CA PHE A 83 -3.45 1.54 -6.54
C PHE A 83 -3.58 2.80 -7.42
N LEU A 84 -4.41 3.77 -7.03
CA LEU A 84 -4.47 5.05 -7.74
C LEU A 84 -3.12 5.79 -7.69
N SER A 85 -2.41 5.72 -6.58
CA SER A 85 -1.11 6.37 -6.41
C SER A 85 -0.02 5.66 -7.19
N LEU A 86 -0.01 4.32 -7.20
CA LEU A 86 0.89 3.51 -8.04
C LEU A 86 0.62 3.71 -9.53
N TYR A 87 -0.64 3.83 -9.95
CA TYR A 87 -0.98 4.17 -11.33
C TYR A 87 -0.42 5.54 -11.72
N ARG A 88 -0.62 6.57 -10.89
CA ARG A 88 -0.07 7.91 -11.14
C ARG A 88 1.47 7.94 -11.18
N LEU A 89 2.12 7.10 -10.37
CA LEU A 89 3.57 7.01 -10.33
C LEU A 89 4.14 6.30 -11.58
N THR A 90 3.53 5.18 -11.96
CA THR A 90 4.14 4.23 -12.91
C THR A 90 3.52 4.27 -14.31
N GLY A 91 2.32 4.83 -14.46
CA GLY A 91 1.51 4.77 -15.69
C GLY A 91 0.97 3.37 -16.03
N LYS A 92 1.24 2.34 -15.22
CA LYS A 92 0.85 0.96 -15.54
C LYS A 92 -0.65 0.74 -15.36
N PRO A 93 -1.38 0.31 -16.41
CA PRO A 93 -2.84 0.16 -16.35
C PRO A 93 -3.32 -0.90 -15.36
N GLU A 94 -2.45 -1.86 -14.99
CA GLU A 94 -2.74 -2.88 -13.97
C GLU A 94 -3.19 -2.26 -12.63
N TYR A 95 -2.58 -1.15 -12.21
CA TYR A 95 -2.94 -0.50 -10.97
C TYR A 95 -4.29 0.23 -11.09
N LEU A 96 -4.58 0.81 -12.26
CA LEU A 96 -5.92 1.37 -12.49
C LEU A 96 -7.00 0.29 -12.46
N TYR A 97 -6.71 -0.89 -13.03
CA TYR A 97 -7.59 -2.05 -12.93
C TYR A 97 -7.83 -2.47 -11.46
N ARG A 98 -6.76 -2.59 -10.65
CA ARG A 98 -6.89 -2.94 -9.22
C ARG A 98 -7.69 -1.91 -8.43
N ALA A 99 -7.50 -0.62 -8.72
CA ALA A 99 -8.31 0.44 -8.13
C ALA A 99 -9.81 0.29 -8.48
N LYS A 100 -10.11 0.01 -9.75
CA LYS A 100 -11.48 -0.26 -10.21
C LYS A 100 -12.06 -1.50 -9.52
N ALA A 101 -11.28 -2.58 -9.42
CA ALA A 101 -11.72 -3.80 -8.75
C ALA A 101 -12.11 -3.54 -7.29
N PHE A 102 -11.29 -2.80 -6.54
CA PHE A 102 -11.62 -2.42 -5.16
C PHE A 102 -12.85 -1.53 -5.08
N ALA A 103 -13.00 -0.57 -5.99
CA ALA A 103 -14.18 0.29 -6.06
C ALA A 103 -15.46 -0.51 -6.38
N SER A 104 -15.39 -1.57 -7.19
CA SER A 104 -16.54 -2.44 -7.47
C SER A 104 -17.07 -3.17 -6.23
N PHE A 105 -16.28 -3.36 -5.18
CA PHE A 105 -16.75 -3.92 -3.91
C PHE A 105 -17.46 -2.90 -3.01
N LEU A 106 -17.45 -1.61 -3.37
CA LEU A 106 -18.20 -0.57 -2.69
C LEU A 106 -19.61 -0.37 -3.26
N LEU A 107 -19.90 -0.98 -4.42
CA LEU A 107 -21.22 -1.05 -5.04
C LEU A 107 -22.02 -2.20 -4.45
#